data_AF-A0A954KSA0-F1
#
_entry.id   AF-A0A954KSA0-F1
#
_cell.length_a   1.000
_cell.length_b   1.000
_cell.length_c   1.000
_cell.angle_alpha   90.00
_cell.angle_beta   90.00
_cell.angle_gamma   90.00
#
_symmetry.space_group_name_H-M   'P 1'
#
loop_
_entity.id
_entity.type
_entity.pdbx_description
1 polymer ?
#
loop_
_entity_poly.entity_id
_entity_poly.type
_entity_poly.pdbx_seq_one_letter_code
_entity_poly.pdbx_strand_id
1 'polypeptide(L)'
;MASMPLHSPNFSFLEKYNKILVRHAALAERYLFDDSNSALIKLRQFGELLAEHCAAYTAIPVNERENFNDVINKLWNANVIDEQVSQLFHGLRKAGNIAAHSHVGQQRDALHQLQMARQLAVWFHRSFGGDRNFKAGPFVVPPDPAQAEQELIEELNRLREAEITAKTEADQLQVTLDTEIRLKEEIKAGADKAFADLTAAMELATESEQELEKARKQYEQQLAELQRTIAQTPVEQQQKTITTAHQLGSEINLDEAATRKIIDQQLRDAGWEVDTATMRYSKGVRPAKGRNMAIAEWPTANGPADYCLFLGLIPIAVVEAKRKHKDVAGSIQQSKRYSKGFEISSDQISPGGPWGEYQIPFLFATNGRPFLRQLAEKSGNWFLDARREVNHPRPLEDWYTPLGLEQLLKQEIAEADQRLEEESLDYLPLRDYQRKAIRTVEKAIAKGRQEMLVAMATGTGKTRTCIGLIYRLIKSGRFRRVLFLVDRSALGTQSADSFKDVRIENLQSFADIYDVKELGDLRPEKETKVHIATVQGMVKRILY
;
A
#
# COMPACT_ATOMS: atom_id res chain seq x y z
N MET A 1 -32.15 2.72 27.30
CA MET A 1 -31.62 4.06 26.92
C MET A 1 -31.98 4.29 25.47
N ALA A 2 -32.64 5.40 25.14
CA ALA A 2 -32.97 5.74 23.74
C ALA A 2 -31.68 5.76 22.89
N SER A 3 -31.71 5.20 21.67
CA SER A 3 -30.55 5.21 20.79
C SER A 3 -30.12 6.65 20.54
N MET A 4 -28.96 7.06 21.05
CA MET A 4 -28.38 8.35 20.71
C MET A 4 -28.25 8.45 19.18
N PRO A 5 -28.67 9.58 18.57
CA PRO A 5 -28.47 9.77 17.14
C PRO A 5 -26.98 9.69 16.83
N LEU A 6 -26.59 8.82 15.89
CA LEU A 6 -25.20 8.71 15.42
C LEU A 6 -24.82 10.02 14.73
N HIS A 7 -24.12 10.90 15.45
CA HIS A 7 -23.60 12.16 14.93
C HIS A 7 -22.12 12.01 14.57
N SER A 8 -21.74 12.47 13.38
CA SER A 8 -20.35 12.49 12.92
C SER A 8 -19.78 13.90 12.87
N PRO A 9 -18.75 14.24 13.67
CA PRO A 9 -18.11 15.54 13.61
C PRO A 9 -17.34 15.76 12.29
N ASN A 10 -16.89 14.69 11.62
CA ASN A 10 -16.13 14.83 10.38
C ASN A 10 -16.97 14.74 9.10
N PHE A 11 -18.19 14.18 9.15
CA PHE A 11 -18.98 13.86 7.95
C PHE A 11 -20.42 14.40 7.96
N SER A 12 -20.86 15.09 9.01
CA SER A 12 -22.23 15.64 9.12
C SER A 12 -22.67 16.52 7.94
N PHE A 13 -21.74 17.22 7.27
CA PHE A 13 -22.06 18.02 6.08
C PHE A 13 -22.56 17.20 4.87
N LEU A 14 -22.45 15.86 4.92
CA LEU A 14 -22.98 14.97 3.91
C LEU A 14 -24.45 14.57 4.13
N GLU A 15 -25.08 14.93 5.26
CA GLU A 15 -26.47 14.55 5.57
C GLU A 15 -27.46 15.04 4.51
N LYS A 16 -27.16 16.17 3.86
CA LYS A 16 -27.99 16.74 2.77
C LYS A 16 -28.05 15.86 1.51
N TYR A 17 -27.10 14.94 1.34
CA TYR A 17 -27.09 14.01 0.20
C TYR A 17 -27.68 12.67 0.58
N ASN A 18 -27.20 12.09 1.68
CA ASN A 18 -27.64 10.78 2.13
C ASN A 18 -27.28 10.52 3.60
N LYS A 19 -28.28 10.17 4.41
CA LYS A 19 -28.11 9.81 5.83
C LYS A 19 -27.33 8.50 6.03
N ILE A 20 -27.39 7.56 5.08
CA ILE A 20 -26.66 6.29 5.11
C ILE A 20 -25.15 6.52 4.93
N LEU A 21 -24.75 7.46 4.07
CA LEU A 21 -23.33 7.87 3.93
C LEU A 21 -22.78 8.32 5.29
N VAL A 22 -23.50 9.22 5.96
CA VAL A 22 -23.12 9.74 7.28
C VAL A 22 -23.14 8.64 8.32
N ARG A 23 -24.13 7.74 8.29
CA ARG A 23 -24.20 6.59 9.21
C ARG A 23 -22.99 5.67 9.08
N HIS A 24 -22.57 5.32 7.85
CA HIS A 24 -21.38 4.48 7.67
C HIS A 24 -20.10 5.17 8.17
N ALA A 25 -19.96 6.46 7.90
CA ALA A 25 -18.82 7.22 8.40
C ALA A 25 -18.84 7.36 9.93
N ALA A 26 -19.99 7.64 10.54
CA ALA A 26 -20.17 7.73 11.99
C ALA A 26 -19.91 6.38 12.68
N LEU A 27 -20.34 5.27 12.07
CA LEU A 27 -20.01 3.93 12.58
C LEU A 27 -18.51 3.65 12.47
N ALA A 28 -17.85 4.07 11.40
CA ALA A 28 -16.40 3.94 11.27
C ALA A 28 -15.65 4.75 12.33
N GLU A 29 -16.12 5.96 12.65
CA GLU A 29 -15.58 6.77 13.75
C GLU A 29 -15.75 6.07 15.10
N ARG A 30 -16.94 5.51 15.35
CA ARG A 30 -17.25 4.80 16.60
C ARG A 30 -16.39 3.54 16.78
N TYR A 31 -16.25 2.73 15.74
CA TYR A 31 -15.49 1.48 15.82
C TYR A 31 -13.98 1.68 15.73
N LEU A 32 -13.51 2.90 15.52
CA LEU A 32 -12.10 3.17 15.23
C LEU A 32 -11.14 2.50 16.22
N PHE A 33 -11.45 2.63 17.51
CA PHE A 33 -10.64 2.15 18.64
C PHE A 33 -11.06 0.74 19.09
N ASP A 34 -12.37 0.48 19.21
CA ASP A 34 -12.90 -0.78 19.74
C ASP A 34 -12.76 -1.95 18.75
N ASP A 35 -13.04 -1.72 17.46
CA ASP A 35 -13.01 -2.73 16.42
C ASP A 35 -12.58 -2.09 15.08
N SER A 36 -11.29 -1.86 14.97
CA SER A 36 -10.69 -1.24 13.78
C SER A 36 -10.95 -2.03 12.50
N ASN A 37 -11.21 -3.34 12.60
CA ASN A 37 -11.60 -4.17 11.47
C ASN A 37 -13.01 -3.78 10.97
N SER A 38 -13.98 -3.68 11.86
CA SER A 38 -15.31 -3.15 11.54
C SER A 38 -15.26 -1.72 11.02
N ALA A 39 -14.39 -0.87 11.58
CA ALA A 39 -14.19 0.50 11.08
C ALA A 39 -13.77 0.51 9.60
N LEU A 40 -12.79 -0.32 9.21
CA LEU A 40 -12.33 -0.43 7.82
C LEU A 40 -13.41 -0.95 6.87
N ILE A 41 -14.23 -1.91 7.31
CA ILE A 41 -15.36 -2.41 6.53
C ILE A 41 -16.40 -1.30 6.32
N LYS A 42 -16.71 -0.51 7.37
CA LYS A 42 -17.65 0.61 7.27
C LYS A 42 -17.12 1.73 6.36
N LEU A 43 -15.82 1.98 6.38
CA LEU A 43 -15.16 2.94 5.47
C LEU A 43 -15.21 2.49 4.01
N ARG A 44 -15.11 1.18 3.74
CA ARG A 44 -15.33 0.64 2.40
C ARG A 44 -16.78 0.83 1.96
N GLN A 45 -17.77 0.49 2.80
CA GLN A 45 -19.19 0.72 2.50
C GLN A 45 -19.49 2.20 2.23
N PHE A 46 -18.86 3.10 2.99
CA PHE A 46 -18.91 4.53 2.74
C PHE A 46 -18.34 4.90 1.36
N GLY A 47 -17.15 4.39 1.02
CA GLY A 47 -16.51 4.65 -0.28
C GLY A 47 -17.32 4.14 -1.47
N GLU A 48 -17.96 2.97 -1.33
CA GLU A 48 -18.85 2.38 -2.34
C GLU A 48 -20.03 3.31 -2.64
N LEU A 49 -20.79 3.69 -1.61
CA LEU A 49 -21.91 4.60 -1.76
C LEU A 49 -21.48 5.96 -2.31
N LEU A 50 -20.32 6.48 -1.90
CA LEU A 50 -19.85 7.78 -2.36
C LEU A 50 -19.49 7.74 -3.87
N ALA A 51 -18.92 6.63 -4.35
CA ALA A 51 -18.64 6.41 -5.78
C ALA A 51 -19.93 6.31 -6.60
N GLU A 52 -20.95 5.62 -6.09
CA GLU A 52 -22.27 5.57 -6.73
C GLU A 52 -22.91 6.96 -6.85
N HIS A 53 -22.78 7.81 -5.83
CA HIS A 53 -23.26 9.19 -5.92
C HIS A 53 -22.49 9.98 -6.98
N CYS A 54 -21.16 9.83 -7.05
CA CYS A 54 -20.37 10.49 -8.09
C CYS A 54 -20.91 10.12 -9.48
N ALA A 55 -21.18 8.82 -9.69
CA ALA A 55 -21.71 8.34 -10.96
C ALA A 55 -23.10 8.91 -11.26
N ALA A 56 -23.98 8.98 -10.25
CA ALA A 56 -25.32 9.58 -10.39
C ALA A 56 -25.26 11.08 -10.75
N TYR A 57 -24.38 11.85 -10.10
CA TYR A 57 -24.19 13.28 -10.40
C TYR A 57 -23.58 13.55 -11.78
N THR A 58 -22.95 12.56 -12.40
CA THR A 58 -22.35 12.68 -13.73
C THR A 58 -23.05 11.88 -14.82
N ALA A 59 -24.30 11.44 -14.57
CA ALA A 59 -25.10 10.65 -15.52
C ALA A 59 -24.46 9.32 -15.95
N ILE A 60 -23.51 8.78 -15.16
CA ILE A 60 -22.85 7.51 -15.48
C ILE A 60 -23.72 6.38 -14.94
N PRO A 61 -24.21 5.48 -15.81
CA PRO A 61 -25.05 4.38 -15.36
C PRO A 61 -24.24 3.39 -14.53
N VAL A 62 -24.78 2.99 -13.39
CA VAL A 62 -24.26 1.92 -12.53
C VAL A 62 -25.33 0.84 -12.42
N ASN A 63 -24.94 -0.41 -12.70
CA ASN A 63 -25.84 -1.56 -12.66
C ASN A 63 -25.65 -2.35 -11.35
N GLU A 64 -26.68 -3.06 -10.89
CA GLU A 64 -26.63 -3.88 -9.66
C GLU A 64 -25.54 -4.97 -9.63
N ARG A 65 -25.03 -5.38 -10.80
CA ARG A 65 -23.96 -6.39 -10.91
C ARG A 65 -22.55 -5.80 -10.81
N GLU A 66 -22.42 -4.49 -10.87
CA GLU A 66 -21.13 -3.82 -10.90
C GLU A 66 -20.61 -3.65 -9.48
N ASN A 67 -19.37 -4.09 -9.26
CA ASN A 67 -18.75 -3.98 -7.94
C ASN A 67 -18.03 -2.62 -7.80
N PHE A 68 -17.55 -2.34 -6.60
CA PHE A 68 -16.87 -1.07 -6.28
C PHE A 68 -15.75 -0.70 -7.28
N ASN A 69 -14.97 -1.69 -7.71
CA ASN A 69 -13.87 -1.46 -8.65
C ASN A 69 -14.38 -1.05 -10.04
N ASP A 70 -15.49 -1.63 -10.49
CA ASP A 70 -16.10 -1.32 -11.77
C ASP A 70 -16.59 0.14 -11.80
N VAL A 71 -17.21 0.60 -10.71
CA VAL A 71 -17.67 2.00 -10.57
C VAL A 71 -16.49 2.97 -10.58
N ILE A 72 -15.40 2.68 -9.84
CA ILE A 72 -14.18 3.50 -9.86
C ILE A 72 -13.62 3.60 -11.29
N ASN A 73 -13.54 2.48 -12.00
CA ASN A 73 -13.03 2.45 -13.37
C ASN A 73 -13.90 3.26 -14.34
N LYS A 74 -15.23 3.23 -14.18
CA LYS A 74 -16.13 4.06 -14.98
C LYS A 74 -15.92 5.54 -14.74
N LEU A 75 -15.82 5.96 -13.48
CA LEU A 75 -15.55 7.34 -13.10
C LEU A 75 -14.20 7.81 -13.65
N TRP A 76 -13.18 6.96 -13.59
CA TRP A 76 -11.85 7.21 -14.16
C TRP A 76 -11.92 7.41 -15.67
N ASN A 77 -12.52 6.45 -16.39
CA ASN A 77 -12.59 6.47 -17.85
C ASN A 77 -13.42 7.66 -18.37
N ALA A 78 -14.41 8.12 -17.60
CA ALA A 78 -15.19 9.30 -17.91
C ALA A 78 -14.52 10.62 -17.48
N ASN A 79 -13.29 10.57 -16.95
CA ASN A 79 -12.54 11.71 -16.40
C ASN A 79 -13.30 12.47 -15.30
N VAL A 80 -14.16 11.80 -14.52
CA VAL A 80 -14.84 12.41 -13.36
C VAL A 80 -13.88 12.57 -12.19
N ILE A 81 -13.04 11.56 -12.00
CA ILE A 81 -12.06 11.49 -10.92
C ILE A 81 -10.65 11.56 -11.51
N ASP A 82 -9.77 12.23 -10.78
CA ASP A 82 -8.35 12.29 -11.12
C ASP A 82 -7.58 11.18 -10.38
N GLU A 83 -6.25 11.15 -10.56
CA GLU A 83 -5.38 10.13 -9.94
C GLU A 83 -5.47 10.14 -8.41
N GLN A 84 -5.64 11.32 -7.81
CA GLN A 84 -5.68 11.46 -6.37
C GLN A 84 -6.96 10.86 -5.81
N VAL A 85 -8.10 11.21 -6.38
CA VAL A 85 -9.41 10.70 -5.98
C VAL A 85 -9.50 9.19 -6.23
N SER A 86 -8.97 8.71 -7.36
CA SER A 86 -8.91 7.27 -7.67
C SER A 86 -8.10 6.48 -6.63
N GLN A 87 -6.94 7.00 -6.21
CA GLN A 87 -6.13 6.37 -5.16
C GLN A 87 -6.82 6.36 -3.80
N LEU A 88 -7.57 7.40 -3.44
CA LEU A 88 -8.35 7.42 -2.19
C LEU A 88 -9.44 6.34 -2.22
N PHE A 89 -10.21 6.23 -3.30
CA PHE A 89 -11.20 5.16 -3.47
C PHE A 89 -10.57 3.76 -3.40
N HIS A 90 -9.46 3.54 -4.11
CA HIS A 90 -8.75 2.27 -4.07
C HIS A 90 -8.11 1.97 -2.69
N GLY A 91 -7.69 2.99 -1.95
CA GLY A 91 -7.22 2.87 -0.57
C GLY A 91 -8.30 2.30 0.34
N LEU A 92 -9.50 2.88 0.32
CA LEU A 92 -10.66 2.39 1.07
C LEU A 92 -11.05 0.96 0.64
N ARG A 93 -11.05 0.69 -0.68
CA ARG A 93 -11.37 -0.64 -1.23
C ARG A 93 -10.40 -1.71 -0.74
N LYS A 94 -9.09 -1.48 -0.89
CA LYS A 94 -8.05 -2.45 -0.53
C LYS A 94 -8.02 -2.69 0.97
N ALA A 95 -8.05 -1.63 1.78
CA ALA A 95 -8.03 -1.75 3.23
C ALA A 95 -9.26 -2.49 3.78
N GLY A 96 -10.46 -2.16 3.28
CA GLY A 96 -11.69 -2.87 3.67
C GLY A 96 -11.74 -4.33 3.22
N ASN A 97 -11.17 -4.66 2.05
CA ASN A 97 -11.08 -6.06 1.60
C ASN A 97 -10.10 -6.87 2.46
N ILE A 98 -8.95 -6.30 2.82
CA ILE A 98 -7.98 -6.94 3.72
C ILE A 98 -8.63 -7.21 5.08
N ALA A 99 -9.32 -6.21 5.64
CA ALA A 99 -10.08 -6.33 6.88
C ALA A 99 -11.10 -7.49 6.80
N ALA A 100 -11.95 -7.49 5.77
CA ALA A 100 -12.98 -8.52 5.60
C ALA A 100 -12.44 -9.96 5.43
N HIS A 101 -11.28 -10.13 4.76
CA HIS A 101 -10.73 -11.47 4.51
C HIS A 101 -9.75 -11.94 5.59
N SER A 102 -8.96 -11.03 6.16
CA SER A 102 -7.89 -11.37 7.09
C SER A 102 -8.33 -11.33 8.55
N HIS A 103 -9.50 -10.74 8.85
CA HIS A 103 -10.01 -10.51 10.21
C HIS A 103 -9.04 -9.71 11.10
N VAL A 104 -8.09 -8.99 10.48
CA VAL A 104 -7.07 -8.16 11.14
C VAL A 104 -7.24 -6.75 10.62
N GLY A 105 -7.59 -5.83 11.51
CA GLY A 105 -7.60 -4.39 11.25
C GLY A 105 -6.75 -3.69 12.30
N GLN A 106 -5.72 -2.96 11.89
CA GLN A 106 -4.97 -2.13 12.83
C GLN A 106 -5.67 -0.79 13.01
N GLN A 107 -5.79 -0.32 14.24
CA GLN A 107 -6.35 0.99 14.60
C GLN A 107 -5.70 2.14 13.81
N ARG A 108 -4.40 2.03 13.56
CA ARG A 108 -3.64 2.99 12.75
C ARG A 108 -4.14 3.05 11.31
N ASP A 109 -4.38 1.90 10.69
CA ASP A 109 -4.88 1.80 9.32
C ASP A 109 -6.31 2.33 9.25
N ALA A 110 -7.15 1.98 10.21
CA ALA A 110 -8.51 2.51 10.33
C ALA A 110 -8.54 4.04 10.45
N LEU A 111 -7.67 4.64 11.30
CA LEU A 111 -7.58 6.09 11.45
C LEU A 111 -7.08 6.75 10.17
N HIS A 112 -6.09 6.15 9.50
CA HIS A 112 -5.60 6.67 8.23
C HIS A 112 -6.69 6.63 7.15
N GLN A 113 -7.39 5.51 7.00
CA GLN A 113 -8.48 5.38 6.03
C GLN A 113 -9.64 6.32 6.36
N LEU A 114 -9.92 6.58 7.64
CA LEU A 114 -10.92 7.56 8.07
C LEU A 114 -10.53 8.99 7.65
N GLN A 115 -9.26 9.36 7.79
CA GLN A 115 -8.73 10.64 7.29
C GLN A 115 -8.82 10.74 5.76
N MET A 116 -8.51 9.66 5.04
CA MET A 116 -8.62 9.60 3.57
C MET A 116 -10.07 9.69 3.10
N ALA A 117 -10.99 8.98 3.77
CA ALA A 117 -12.42 9.06 3.52
C ALA A 117 -12.95 10.48 3.73
N ARG A 118 -12.44 11.21 4.73
CA ARG A 118 -12.82 12.62 4.93
C ARG A 118 -12.34 13.53 3.80
N GLN A 119 -11.12 13.34 3.29
CA GLN A 119 -10.65 14.10 2.12
C GLN A 119 -11.53 13.86 0.91
N LEU A 120 -11.92 12.60 0.70
CA LEU A 120 -12.83 12.18 -0.36
C LEU A 120 -14.23 12.80 -0.19
N ALA A 121 -14.76 12.84 1.04
CA ALA A 121 -16.04 13.48 1.38
C ALA A 121 -16.02 14.99 1.09
N VAL A 122 -14.93 15.68 1.45
CA VAL A 122 -14.77 17.12 1.21
C VAL A 122 -14.67 17.41 -0.29
N TRP A 123 -13.90 16.60 -1.02
CA TRP A 123 -13.83 16.69 -2.48
C TRP A 123 -15.22 16.52 -3.10
N PHE A 124 -15.94 15.46 -2.74
CA PHE A 124 -17.30 15.20 -3.23
C PHE A 124 -18.23 16.40 -2.99
N HIS A 125 -18.21 16.97 -1.78
CA HIS A 125 -19.05 18.13 -1.44
C HIS A 125 -18.69 19.36 -2.30
N ARG A 126 -17.40 19.63 -2.53
CA ARG A 126 -16.98 20.76 -3.38
C ARG A 126 -17.33 20.56 -4.85
N SER A 127 -17.26 19.31 -5.33
CA SER A 127 -17.53 18.95 -6.71
C SER A 127 -19.02 19.00 -7.05
N PHE A 128 -19.89 18.50 -6.16
CA PHE A 128 -21.31 18.28 -6.44
C PHE A 128 -22.27 19.07 -5.54
N GLY A 129 -21.77 19.73 -4.48
CA GLY A 129 -22.58 20.38 -3.45
C GLY A 129 -22.95 21.83 -3.65
N GLY A 130 -22.51 22.46 -4.75
CA GLY A 130 -22.76 23.88 -5.04
C GLY A 130 -21.82 24.86 -4.35
N ASP A 131 -21.05 24.44 -3.34
CA ASP A 131 -20.03 25.26 -2.67
C ASP A 131 -18.62 24.73 -2.92
N ARG A 132 -17.96 25.30 -3.94
CA ARG A 132 -16.60 24.93 -4.37
C ARG A 132 -15.52 25.30 -3.36
N ASN A 133 -15.79 26.28 -2.50
CA ASN A 133 -14.82 26.80 -1.53
C ASN A 133 -15.08 26.29 -0.10
N PHE A 134 -15.95 25.29 0.04
CA PHE A 134 -16.32 24.70 1.33
C PHE A 134 -15.09 24.33 2.17
N LYS A 135 -15.10 24.73 3.45
CA LYS A 135 -14.03 24.42 4.42
C LYS A 135 -14.59 23.60 5.57
N ALA A 136 -14.28 22.31 5.60
CA ALA A 136 -14.74 21.38 6.65
C ALA A 136 -14.05 21.55 8.02
N GLY A 137 -13.07 22.46 8.15
CA GLY A 137 -12.24 22.58 9.36
C GLY A 137 -11.23 21.42 9.52
N PRO A 138 -10.41 21.43 10.58
CA PRO A 138 -9.44 20.37 10.87
C PRO A 138 -10.13 19.03 11.14
N PHE A 139 -9.43 17.92 10.91
CA PHE A 139 -9.93 16.58 11.25
C PHE A 139 -10.06 16.45 12.77
N VAL A 140 -11.20 15.97 13.25
CA VAL A 140 -11.45 15.71 14.67
C VAL A 140 -11.26 14.22 14.91
N VAL A 141 -10.29 13.84 15.75
CA VAL A 141 -10.08 12.43 16.09
C VAL A 141 -11.27 11.97 16.96
N PRO A 142 -11.95 10.85 16.64
CA PRO A 142 -12.99 10.31 17.50
C PRO A 142 -12.43 10.00 18.91
N PRO A 143 -13.23 10.13 19.98
CA PRO A 143 -12.78 9.81 21.34
C PRO A 143 -12.53 8.29 21.50
N ASP A 144 -11.49 7.92 22.24
CA ASP A 144 -11.16 6.53 22.58
C ASP A 144 -12.03 6.07 23.76
N PRO A 145 -12.91 5.05 23.59
CA PRO A 145 -13.78 4.56 24.65
C PRO A 145 -13.03 4.06 25.89
N ALA A 146 -11.80 3.54 25.73
CA ALA A 146 -10.99 3.07 26.86
C ALA A 146 -10.52 4.22 27.77
N GLN A 147 -10.30 5.42 27.22
CA GLN A 147 -9.99 6.61 28.01
C GLN A 147 -11.24 7.18 28.69
N ALA A 148 -12.40 7.14 28.01
CA ALA A 148 -13.68 7.55 28.59
C ALA A 148 -14.11 6.61 29.74
N GLU A 149 -13.83 5.31 29.63
CA GLU A 149 -14.09 4.32 30.68
C GLU A 149 -13.16 4.53 31.89
N GLN A 150 -11.90 4.91 31.68
CA GLN A 150 -10.99 5.29 32.77
C GLN A 150 -11.47 6.54 33.53
N GLU A 151 -11.91 7.59 32.83
CA GLU A 151 -12.47 8.79 33.47
C GLU A 151 -13.77 8.48 34.25
N LEU A 152 -14.63 7.61 33.71
CA LEU A 152 -15.84 7.15 34.41
C LEU A 152 -15.52 6.25 35.60
N ILE A 153 -14.50 5.39 35.50
CA ILE A 153 -14.03 4.55 36.60
C ILE A 153 -13.42 5.41 37.71
N GLU A 154 -12.67 6.45 37.36
CA GLU A 154 -12.14 7.43 38.31
C GLU A 154 -13.27 8.18 39.02
N GLU A 155 -14.30 8.63 38.29
CA GLU A 155 -15.47 9.29 38.89
C GLU A 155 -16.34 8.30 39.71
N LEU A 156 -16.47 7.04 39.28
CA LEU A 156 -17.15 5.99 40.04
C LEU A 156 -16.39 5.65 41.33
N ASN A 157 -15.06 5.59 41.28
CA ASN A 157 -14.22 5.37 42.46
C ASN A 157 -14.33 6.56 43.41
N ARG A 158 -14.39 7.79 42.89
CA ARG A 158 -14.61 9.01 43.67
C ARG A 158 -15.99 9.02 44.34
N LEU A 159 -17.03 8.58 43.63
CA LEU A 159 -18.39 8.43 44.18
C LEU A 159 -18.49 7.29 45.21
N ARG A 160 -17.77 6.18 44.99
CA ARG A 160 -17.66 5.08 45.95
C ARG A 160 -16.90 5.49 47.21
N GLU A 161 -15.82 6.25 47.09
CA GLU A 161 -15.11 6.83 48.24
C GLU A 161 -16.04 7.76 49.04
N ALA A 162 -16.87 8.56 48.36
CA ALA A 162 -17.89 9.39 49.01
C ALA A 162 -19.00 8.55 49.70
N GLU A 163 -19.40 7.42 49.11
CA GLU A 163 -20.39 6.50 49.70
C GLU A 163 -19.83 5.71 50.91
N ILE A 164 -18.58 5.27 50.85
CA ILE A 164 -17.87 4.60 51.95
C ILE A 164 -17.67 5.56 53.13
N THR A 165 -17.50 6.86 52.87
CA THR A 165 -17.47 7.91 53.91
C THR A 165 -18.85 8.14 54.55
N ALA A 166 -19.94 7.74 53.88
CA ALA A 166 -21.31 7.97 54.33
C ALA A 166 -21.98 6.75 55.01
N LYS A 167 -21.34 5.57 55.00
CA LYS A 167 -21.90 4.36 55.61
C LYS A 167 -20.87 3.60 56.41
N THR A 168 -20.77 3.96 57.68
CA THR A 168 -20.24 3.09 58.74
C THR A 168 -21.16 3.19 59.95
N GLU A 169 -22.15 2.31 60.00
CA GLU A 169 -22.74 1.72 61.23
C GLU A 169 -23.88 0.76 60.83
N ALA A 170 -23.56 -0.54 60.74
CA ALA A 170 -24.40 -1.68 61.13
C ALA A 170 -23.76 -3.01 60.67
N ASP A 171 -22.86 -3.52 61.50
CA ASP A 171 -22.59 -4.95 61.73
C ASP A 171 -23.92 -5.71 62.04
N GLN A 172 -24.09 -7.04 62.01
CA GLN A 172 -23.36 -8.23 61.57
C GLN A 172 -24.35 -9.42 61.62
N LEU A 173 -24.15 -10.41 60.75
CA LEU A 173 -24.44 -11.86 60.89
C LEU A 173 -25.81 -12.37 61.42
N GLN A 174 -26.61 -12.92 60.48
CA GLN A 174 -27.23 -14.24 60.64
C GLN A 174 -27.25 -14.94 59.28
N VAL A 175 -26.18 -15.67 58.97
CA VAL A 175 -25.87 -16.20 57.62
C VAL A 175 -25.68 -17.70 57.73
N THR A 176 -26.59 -18.48 57.13
CA THR A 176 -26.17 -19.54 56.19
C THR A 176 -27.31 -20.14 55.36
N LEU A 177 -28.59 -20.14 55.81
CA LEU A 177 -29.69 -20.73 55.03
C LEU A 177 -30.53 -19.67 54.26
N ASP A 178 -30.84 -18.53 54.88
CA ASP A 178 -31.55 -17.43 54.22
C ASP A 178 -30.69 -16.75 53.14
N THR A 179 -29.37 -16.75 53.32
CA THR A 179 -28.44 -16.25 52.30
C THR A 179 -28.44 -17.09 51.04
N GLU A 180 -28.61 -18.42 51.12
CA GLU A 180 -28.67 -19.27 49.92
C GLU A 180 -30.00 -19.09 49.17
N ILE A 181 -31.12 -18.97 49.89
CA ILE A 181 -32.43 -18.69 49.28
C ILE A 181 -32.40 -17.30 48.63
N ARG A 182 -31.90 -16.30 49.35
CA ARG A 182 -31.79 -14.93 48.85
C ARG A 182 -30.78 -14.80 47.71
N LEU A 183 -29.65 -15.50 47.73
CA LEU A 183 -28.72 -15.59 46.59
C LEU A 183 -29.38 -16.26 45.39
N LYS A 184 -30.16 -17.34 45.58
CA LYS A 184 -30.91 -17.96 44.48
C LYS A 184 -31.98 -17.04 43.92
N GLU A 185 -32.68 -16.28 44.76
CA GLU A 185 -33.67 -15.29 44.36
C GLU A 185 -33.01 -14.08 43.68
N GLU A 186 -31.85 -13.60 44.14
CA GLU A 186 -31.07 -12.53 43.51
C GLU A 186 -30.44 -12.97 42.17
N ILE A 187 -29.94 -14.21 42.08
CA ILE A 187 -29.45 -14.81 40.83
C ILE A 187 -30.62 -14.97 39.84
N LYS A 188 -31.79 -15.43 40.30
CA LYS A 188 -32.98 -15.54 39.46
C LYS A 188 -33.50 -14.19 39.01
N ALA A 189 -33.60 -13.21 39.91
CA ALA A 189 -33.99 -11.84 39.57
C ALA A 189 -32.96 -11.16 38.65
N GLY A 190 -31.67 -11.45 38.84
CA GLY A 190 -30.59 -11.01 37.95
C GLY A 190 -30.69 -11.65 36.56
N ALA A 191 -31.02 -12.95 36.47
CA ALA A 191 -31.25 -13.65 35.21
C ALA A 191 -32.52 -13.15 34.50
N ASP A 192 -33.62 -12.93 35.23
CA ASP A 192 -34.87 -12.38 34.70
C ASP A 192 -34.65 -10.95 34.18
N LYS A 193 -33.86 -10.14 34.90
CA LYS A 193 -33.45 -8.80 34.45
C LYS A 193 -32.55 -8.85 33.22
N ALA A 194 -31.55 -9.72 33.20
CA ALA A 194 -30.68 -9.90 32.03
C ALA A 194 -31.46 -10.40 30.80
N PHE A 195 -32.46 -11.26 31.00
CA PHE A 195 -33.34 -11.74 29.94
C PHE A 195 -34.26 -10.62 29.44
N ALA A 196 -34.81 -9.79 30.34
CA ALA A 196 -35.58 -8.60 29.96
C ALA A 196 -34.73 -7.57 29.20
N ASP A 197 -33.50 -7.32 29.65
CA ASP A 197 -32.53 -6.43 28.99
C ASP A 197 -32.13 -6.97 27.60
N LEU A 198 -31.93 -8.28 27.45
CA LEU A 198 -31.67 -8.93 26.17
C LEU A 198 -32.88 -8.84 25.23
N THR A 199 -34.10 -9.07 25.75
CA THR A 199 -35.34 -8.97 24.97
C THR A 199 -35.54 -7.54 24.46
N ALA A 200 -35.36 -6.54 25.33
CA ALA A 200 -35.42 -5.13 24.95
C ALA A 200 -34.32 -4.75 23.94
N ALA A 201 -33.11 -5.31 24.07
CA ALA A 201 -32.03 -5.09 23.10
C ALA A 201 -32.35 -5.71 21.72
N MET A 202 -32.98 -6.89 21.68
CA MET A 202 -33.42 -7.54 20.44
C MET A 202 -34.56 -6.78 19.76
N GLU A 203 -35.54 -6.28 20.52
CA GLU A 203 -36.61 -5.43 20.00
C GLU A 203 -36.03 -4.14 19.39
N LEU A 204 -35.12 -3.47 20.12
CA LEU A 204 -34.44 -2.26 19.64
C LEU A 204 -33.58 -2.52 18.39
N ALA A 205 -32.93 -3.69 18.31
CA ALA A 205 -32.17 -4.10 17.13
C ALA A 205 -33.10 -4.32 15.91
N THR A 206 -34.24 -4.96 16.12
CA THR A 206 -35.26 -5.20 15.08
C THR A 206 -35.84 -3.88 14.58
N GLU A 207 -36.17 -2.95 15.47
CA GLU A 207 -36.60 -1.61 15.11
C GLU A 207 -35.52 -0.86 14.32
N SER A 208 -34.26 -0.91 14.76
CA SER A 208 -33.15 -0.29 14.02
C SER A 208 -32.92 -0.92 12.64
N GLU A 209 -33.13 -2.23 12.46
CA GLU A 209 -33.03 -2.90 11.15
C GLU A 209 -34.16 -2.45 10.22
N GLN A 210 -35.38 -2.35 10.74
CA GLN A 210 -36.53 -1.85 9.98
C GLN A 210 -36.35 -0.38 9.57
N GLU A 211 -35.80 0.46 10.45
CA GLU A 211 -35.47 1.84 10.10
C GLU A 211 -34.36 1.91 9.03
N LEU A 212 -33.35 1.05 9.12
CA LEU A 212 -32.28 0.97 8.13
C LEU A 212 -32.82 0.55 6.75
N GLU A 213 -33.72 -0.42 6.71
CA GLU A 213 -34.36 -0.90 5.48
C GLU A 213 -35.26 0.18 4.85
N LYS A 214 -36.02 0.92 5.67
CA LYS A 214 -36.79 2.08 5.23
C LYS A 214 -35.87 3.16 4.65
N ALA A 215 -34.76 3.46 5.33
CA ALA A 215 -33.78 4.43 4.86
C ALA A 215 -33.11 3.99 3.54
N ARG A 216 -32.82 2.68 3.37
CA ARG A 216 -32.31 2.11 2.12
C ARG A 216 -33.28 2.30 0.96
N LYS A 217 -34.56 1.95 1.15
CA LYS A 217 -35.58 2.13 0.10
C LYS A 217 -35.79 3.59 -0.28
N GLN A 218 -35.81 4.50 0.72
CA GLN A 218 -35.87 5.94 0.46
C GLN A 218 -34.64 6.42 -0.32
N TYR A 219 -33.46 5.89 -0.01
CA TYR A 219 -32.24 6.22 -0.72
C TYR A 219 -32.25 5.74 -2.16
N GLU A 220 -32.66 4.50 -2.44
CA GLU A 220 -32.78 3.98 -3.81
C GLU A 220 -33.72 4.85 -4.67
N GLN A 221 -34.82 5.32 -4.08
CA GLN A 221 -35.74 6.25 -4.73
C GLN A 221 -35.09 7.62 -5.01
N GLN A 222 -34.36 8.17 -4.03
CA GLN A 222 -33.65 9.45 -4.19
C GLN A 222 -32.56 9.37 -5.28
N LEU A 223 -31.81 8.27 -5.32
CA LEU A 223 -30.76 8.07 -6.31
C LEU A 223 -31.34 7.94 -7.73
N ALA A 224 -32.45 7.21 -7.88
CA ALA A 224 -33.16 7.09 -9.16
C ALA A 224 -33.71 8.44 -9.64
N GLU A 225 -34.26 9.26 -8.73
CA GLU A 225 -34.76 10.58 -9.07
C GLU A 225 -33.63 11.55 -9.46
N LEU A 226 -32.50 11.50 -8.74
CA LEU A 226 -31.30 12.26 -9.09
C LEU A 226 -30.79 11.88 -10.49
N GLN A 227 -30.68 10.58 -10.78
CA GLN A 227 -30.27 10.10 -12.09
C GLN A 227 -31.20 10.57 -13.21
N ARG A 228 -32.53 10.55 -12.98
CA ARG A 228 -33.52 11.08 -13.94
C ARG A 228 -33.34 12.58 -14.18
N THR A 229 -33.14 13.35 -13.11
CA THR A 229 -32.94 14.79 -13.18
C THR A 229 -31.66 15.14 -13.94
N ILE A 230 -30.56 14.44 -13.63
CA ILE A 230 -29.27 14.66 -14.29
C ILE A 230 -29.31 14.19 -15.75
N ALA A 231 -30.02 13.11 -16.08
CA ALA A 231 -30.21 12.66 -17.46
C ALA A 231 -30.96 13.67 -18.34
N GLN A 232 -31.83 14.50 -17.74
CA GLN A 232 -32.53 15.59 -18.43
C GLN A 232 -31.69 16.87 -18.53
N THR A 233 -30.56 16.94 -17.83
CA THR A 233 -29.66 18.10 -17.84
C THR A 233 -28.86 18.16 -19.16
N PRO A 234 -28.65 19.33 -19.77
CA PRO A 234 -27.86 19.45 -20.99
C PRO A 234 -26.45 18.86 -20.85
N VAL A 235 -25.98 18.16 -21.90
CA VAL A 235 -24.66 17.50 -21.93
C VAL A 235 -23.52 18.47 -21.60
N GLU A 236 -23.62 19.73 -22.00
CA GLU A 236 -22.62 20.76 -21.69
C GLU A 236 -22.49 21.02 -20.18
N GLN A 237 -23.60 21.05 -19.45
CA GLN A 237 -23.61 21.22 -18.00
C GLN A 237 -23.08 19.96 -17.30
N GLN A 238 -23.42 18.77 -17.79
CA GLN A 238 -22.85 17.51 -17.29
C GLN A 238 -21.32 17.51 -17.47
N GLN A 239 -20.82 17.87 -18.65
CA GLN A 239 -19.38 17.93 -18.93
C GLN A 239 -18.67 18.97 -18.06
N LYS A 240 -19.30 20.12 -17.79
CA LYS A 240 -18.76 21.13 -16.86
C LYS A 240 -18.62 20.59 -15.44
N THR A 241 -19.57 19.79 -14.99
CA THR A 241 -19.52 19.11 -13.68
C THR A 241 -18.38 18.11 -13.63
N ILE A 242 -18.22 17.27 -14.67
CA ILE A 242 -17.10 16.31 -14.81
C ILE A 242 -15.75 17.03 -14.73
N THR A 243 -15.55 18.06 -15.55
CA THR A 243 -14.30 18.85 -15.57
C THR A 243 -14.03 19.52 -14.23
N THR A 244 -15.07 20.06 -13.57
CA THR A 244 -14.93 20.68 -12.24
C THR A 244 -14.52 19.63 -11.20
N ALA A 245 -15.15 18.45 -11.20
CA ALA A 245 -14.85 17.36 -10.28
C ALA A 245 -13.40 16.88 -10.44
N HIS A 246 -12.95 16.69 -11.67
CA HIS A 246 -11.57 16.33 -11.99
C HIS A 246 -10.56 17.39 -11.53
N GLN A 247 -10.83 18.67 -11.81
CA GLN A 247 -9.95 19.77 -11.39
C GLN A 247 -9.82 19.84 -9.86
N LEU A 248 -10.93 19.76 -9.12
CA LEU A 248 -10.91 19.77 -7.66
C LEU A 248 -10.22 18.52 -7.07
N GLY A 249 -10.24 17.39 -7.76
CA GLY A 249 -9.47 16.20 -7.38
C GLY A 249 -7.97 16.50 -7.34
N SER A 250 -7.49 17.24 -8.34
CA SER A 250 -6.08 17.63 -8.43
C SER A 250 -5.64 18.60 -7.31
N GLU A 251 -6.59 19.29 -6.70
CA GLU A 251 -6.37 20.26 -5.60
C GLU A 251 -6.35 19.60 -4.20
N ILE A 252 -6.55 18.28 -4.08
CA ILE A 252 -6.44 17.56 -2.79
C ILE A 252 -4.99 17.62 -2.30
N ASN A 253 -4.69 18.58 -1.44
CA ASN A 253 -3.33 18.78 -0.95
C ASN A 253 -3.05 17.89 0.27
N LEU A 254 -2.55 16.68 0.04
CA LEU A 254 -2.02 15.84 1.11
C LEU A 254 -0.81 16.53 1.75
N ASP A 255 -0.85 16.69 3.06
CA ASP A 255 0.30 17.19 3.80
C ASP A 255 1.47 16.19 3.77
N GLU A 256 2.61 16.63 4.28
CA GLU A 256 3.81 15.80 4.30
C GLU A 256 3.64 14.55 5.17
N ALA A 257 2.92 14.66 6.29
CA ALA A 257 2.64 13.55 7.17
C ALA A 257 1.79 12.47 6.48
N ALA A 258 0.76 12.86 5.75
CA ALA A 258 -0.07 11.97 4.94
C ALA A 258 0.72 11.35 3.79
N THR A 259 1.62 12.11 3.16
CA THR A 259 2.50 11.57 2.11
C THR A 259 3.46 10.52 2.67
N ARG A 260 4.05 10.76 3.84
CA ARG A 260 4.90 9.79 4.54
C ARG A 260 4.15 8.50 4.89
N LYS A 261 2.85 8.56 5.23
CA LYS A 261 2.03 7.34 5.42
C LYS A 261 1.89 6.51 4.14
N ILE A 262 1.77 7.16 2.98
CA ILE A 262 1.74 6.46 1.67
C ILE A 262 3.09 5.76 1.43
N ILE A 263 4.20 6.48 1.67
CA ILE A 263 5.56 5.94 1.52
C ILE A 263 5.79 4.77 2.48
N ASP A 264 5.37 4.91 3.75
CA ASP A 264 5.42 3.84 4.74
C ASP A 264 4.69 2.58 4.24
N GLN A 265 3.51 2.73 3.64
CA GLN A 265 2.76 1.60 3.10
C GLN A 265 3.51 0.93 1.95
N GLN A 266 4.05 1.71 1.01
CA GLN A 266 4.81 1.17 -0.12
C GLN A 266 6.08 0.43 0.32
N LEU A 267 6.77 0.95 1.34
CA LEU A 267 7.93 0.31 1.93
C LEU A 267 7.54 -1.00 2.65
N ARG A 268 6.41 -1.02 3.38
CA ARG A 268 5.86 -2.25 3.98
C ARG A 268 5.50 -3.29 2.92
N ASP A 269 4.86 -2.88 1.83
CA ASP A 269 4.52 -3.76 0.71
C ASP A 269 5.79 -4.38 0.07
N ALA A 270 6.91 -3.65 0.10
CA ALA A 270 8.22 -4.14 -0.33
C ALA A 270 8.99 -4.97 0.74
N GLY A 271 8.41 -5.17 1.92
CA GLY A 271 8.97 -5.99 3.00
C GLY A 271 9.85 -5.23 4.00
N TRP A 272 9.76 -3.90 4.07
CA TRP A 272 10.43 -3.10 5.10
C TRP A 272 9.54 -2.89 6.33
N GLU A 273 10.13 -2.98 7.51
CA GLU A 273 9.49 -2.59 8.76
C GLU A 273 9.60 -1.06 8.91
N VAL A 274 8.46 -0.37 8.83
CA VAL A 274 8.43 1.09 8.87
C VAL A 274 7.15 1.65 9.47
N ASP A 275 7.32 2.68 10.27
CA ASP A 275 6.27 3.56 10.77
C ASP A 275 6.89 4.92 11.12
N THR A 276 6.67 5.95 10.32
CA THR A 276 7.27 7.26 10.56
C THR A 276 6.83 7.91 11.90
N ALA A 277 5.69 7.49 12.46
CA ALA A 277 5.20 8.01 13.74
C ALA A 277 5.90 7.35 14.93
N THR A 278 6.29 6.07 14.85
CA THR A 278 6.86 5.31 15.98
C THR A 278 8.32 4.91 15.75
N MET A 279 8.68 4.49 14.53
CA MET A 279 10.01 4.08 14.08
C MET A 279 10.86 5.25 13.60
N ARG A 280 11.13 6.18 14.52
CA ARG A 280 11.90 7.41 14.27
C ARG A 280 13.12 7.50 15.18
N TYR A 281 14.22 8.04 14.66
CA TYR A 281 15.44 8.20 15.43
C TYR A 281 15.24 8.98 16.75
N SER A 282 14.46 10.07 16.70
CA SER A 282 14.17 10.92 17.86
C SER A 282 13.34 10.23 18.95
N LYS A 283 12.65 9.13 18.62
CA LYS A 283 11.96 8.25 19.58
C LYS A 283 12.85 7.14 20.15
N GLY A 284 14.16 7.19 19.89
CA GLY A 284 15.11 6.20 20.37
C GLY A 284 15.20 4.93 19.52
N VAL A 285 14.52 4.88 18.37
CA VAL A 285 14.57 3.70 17.49
C VAL A 285 15.95 3.59 16.83
N ARG A 286 16.51 2.38 16.86
CA ARG A 286 17.83 2.03 16.34
C ARG A 286 17.74 0.76 15.49
N PRO A 287 18.68 0.54 14.56
CA PRO A 287 18.73 -0.69 13.79
C PRO A 287 18.92 -1.91 14.70
N ALA A 288 18.42 -3.07 14.25
CA ALA A 288 18.43 -4.30 15.02
C ALA A 288 18.79 -5.49 14.14
N LYS A 289 19.67 -6.37 14.64
CA LYS A 289 20.10 -7.58 13.91
C LYS A 289 18.90 -8.45 13.54
N GLY A 290 18.86 -8.89 12.27
CA GLY A 290 17.78 -9.75 11.76
C GLY A 290 16.49 -9.02 11.36
N ARG A 291 16.41 -7.70 11.54
CA ARG A 291 15.26 -6.87 11.14
C ARG A 291 15.61 -5.97 9.96
N ASN A 292 14.67 -5.80 9.03
CA ASN A 292 14.85 -4.93 7.87
C ASN A 292 14.03 -3.67 8.07
N MET A 293 14.65 -2.60 8.59
CA MET A 293 13.93 -1.44 9.11
C MET A 293 14.15 -0.22 8.22
N ALA A 294 13.12 0.59 8.00
CA ALA A 294 13.28 1.97 7.55
C ALA A 294 13.00 2.91 8.72
N ILE A 295 14.03 3.61 9.19
CA ILE A 295 13.99 4.48 10.36
C ILE A 295 13.88 5.92 9.89
N ALA A 296 12.85 6.63 10.35
CA ALA A 296 12.59 8.00 9.96
C ALA A 296 13.49 9.02 10.68
N GLU A 297 13.77 10.15 10.01
CA GLU A 297 14.54 11.28 10.52
C GLU A 297 15.93 10.89 11.05
N TRP A 298 16.66 10.10 10.26
CA TRP A 298 17.99 9.62 10.64
C TRP A 298 19.03 10.74 10.56
N PRO A 299 19.80 11.03 11.62
CA PRO A 299 20.73 12.15 11.62
C PRO A 299 21.91 11.92 10.66
N THR A 300 22.29 12.97 9.95
CA THR A 300 23.54 13.04 9.17
C THR A 300 24.17 14.42 9.38
N ALA A 301 25.46 14.58 9.11
CA ALA A 301 26.15 15.87 9.19
C ALA A 301 25.53 16.95 8.28
N ASN A 302 24.81 16.54 7.23
CA ASN A 302 24.19 17.44 6.24
C ASN A 302 22.67 17.57 6.44
N GLY A 303 22.17 17.29 7.65
CA GLY A 303 20.76 17.31 8.01
C GLY A 303 20.15 15.91 8.06
N PRO A 304 19.00 15.74 8.74
CA PRO A 304 18.40 14.42 8.91
C PRO A 304 17.86 13.89 7.57
N ALA A 305 18.16 12.64 7.24
CA ALA A 305 17.53 11.92 6.14
C ALA A 305 16.08 11.58 6.52
N ASP A 306 15.13 11.71 5.57
CA ASP A 306 13.73 11.39 5.85
C ASP A 306 13.54 9.94 6.26
N TYR A 307 14.23 9.02 5.57
CA TYR A 307 14.40 7.63 6.01
C TYR A 307 15.81 7.13 5.77
N CYS A 308 16.30 6.28 6.66
CA CYS A 308 17.44 5.40 6.42
C CYS A 308 16.99 3.93 6.50
N LEU A 309 17.34 3.15 5.48
CA LEU A 309 17.01 1.73 5.37
C LEU A 309 18.18 0.90 5.89
N PHE A 310 17.88 -0.04 6.78
CA PHE A 310 18.85 -0.93 7.42
C PHE A 310 18.55 -2.39 7.12
N LEU A 311 19.58 -3.11 6.67
CA LEU A 311 19.59 -4.58 6.64
C LEU A 311 20.26 -5.09 7.91
N GLY A 312 19.46 -5.38 8.93
CA GLY A 312 19.99 -5.64 10.26
C GLY A 312 20.67 -4.39 10.83
N LEU A 313 22.00 -4.43 10.92
CA LEU A 313 22.85 -3.32 11.40
C LEU A 313 23.56 -2.57 10.25
N ILE A 314 23.31 -2.94 9.00
CA ILE A 314 23.96 -2.34 7.83
C ILE A 314 23.06 -1.23 7.27
N PRO A 315 23.44 0.06 7.33
CA PRO A 315 22.72 1.11 6.62
C PRO A 315 22.95 0.94 5.12
N ILE A 316 21.87 0.62 4.39
CA ILE A 316 21.95 0.22 2.97
C ILE A 316 21.46 1.31 2.02
N ALA A 317 20.52 2.15 2.46
CA ALA A 317 19.98 3.22 1.63
C ALA A 317 19.51 4.42 2.43
N VAL A 318 19.47 5.59 1.78
CA VAL A 318 18.84 6.81 2.28
C VAL A 318 17.75 7.28 1.33
N VAL A 319 16.65 7.78 1.89
CA VAL A 319 15.47 8.24 1.15
C VAL A 319 15.20 9.71 1.47
N GLU A 320 14.96 10.49 0.43
CA GLU A 320 14.32 11.81 0.51
C GLU A 320 12.83 11.69 0.15
N ALA A 321 11.97 12.20 1.01
CA ALA A 321 10.53 12.25 0.80
C ALA A 321 10.10 13.69 0.45
N LYS A 322 9.26 13.82 -0.57
CA LYS A 322 8.60 15.08 -0.91
C LYS A 322 7.10 14.96 -0.70
N ARG A 323 6.46 16.10 -0.44
CA ARG A 323 5.00 16.22 -0.52
C ARG A 323 4.54 15.71 -1.88
N LYS A 324 3.44 14.97 -1.89
CA LYS A 324 2.94 14.28 -3.09
C LYS A 324 2.87 15.18 -4.32
N HIS A 325 2.48 16.45 -4.18
CA HIS A 325 2.34 17.39 -5.30
C HIS A 325 3.66 17.87 -5.93
N LYS A 326 4.81 17.66 -5.28
CA LYS A 326 6.11 18.12 -5.77
C LYS A 326 6.79 17.09 -6.66
N ASP A 327 7.46 17.57 -7.71
CA ASP A 327 8.28 16.74 -8.58
C ASP A 327 9.50 16.20 -7.82
N VAL A 328 9.88 14.96 -8.14
CA VAL A 328 10.79 14.17 -7.30
C VAL A 328 12.18 13.98 -7.91
N ALA A 329 12.33 14.03 -9.24
CA ALA A 329 13.59 13.73 -9.92
C ALA A 329 14.79 14.54 -9.38
N GLY A 330 14.61 15.87 -9.21
CA GLY A 330 15.66 16.76 -8.70
C GLY A 330 16.00 16.54 -7.21
N SER A 331 15.13 15.86 -6.46
CA SER A 331 15.29 15.66 -5.03
C SER A 331 16.36 14.62 -4.69
N ILE A 332 16.83 13.83 -5.67
CA ILE A 332 17.94 12.88 -5.48
C ILE A 332 19.23 13.57 -5.00
N GLN A 333 19.40 14.86 -5.30
CA GLN A 333 20.53 15.66 -4.80
C GLN A 333 20.53 15.79 -3.28
N GLN A 334 19.35 15.76 -2.65
CA GLN A 334 19.23 15.79 -1.20
C GLN A 334 19.67 14.44 -0.60
N SER A 335 19.25 13.33 -1.19
CA SER A 335 19.71 11.98 -0.81
C SER A 335 21.23 11.81 -0.95
N LYS A 336 21.84 12.44 -1.98
CA LYS A 336 23.29 12.53 -2.11
C LYS A 336 23.94 13.22 -0.91
N ARG A 337 23.39 14.33 -0.42
CA ARG A 337 23.91 15.04 0.76
C ARG A 337 23.84 14.17 2.01
N TYR A 338 22.72 13.47 2.21
CA TYR A 338 22.58 12.55 3.34
C TYR A 338 23.63 11.45 3.32
N SER A 339 23.84 10.80 2.17
CA SER A 339 24.86 9.75 2.05
C SER A 339 26.29 10.28 2.27
N LYS A 340 26.61 11.49 1.81
CA LYS A 340 27.92 12.11 2.08
C LYS A 340 28.14 12.44 3.56
N GLY A 341 27.09 12.86 4.25
CA GLY A 341 27.13 13.25 5.66
C GLY A 341 26.83 12.11 6.63
N PHE A 342 26.66 10.88 6.15
CA PHE A 342 26.27 9.76 7.00
C PHE A 342 27.47 9.30 7.83
N GLU A 343 27.29 9.23 9.14
CA GLU A 343 28.30 8.72 10.06
C GLU A 343 27.90 7.33 10.54
N ILE A 344 28.73 6.33 10.22
CA ILE A 344 28.51 4.95 10.64
C ILE A 344 29.02 4.82 12.08
N SER A 345 28.10 4.61 13.01
CA SER A 345 28.41 4.46 14.44
C SER A 345 28.98 3.07 14.75
N SER A 346 29.61 2.91 15.92
CA SER A 346 30.30 1.67 16.32
C SER A 346 29.38 0.45 16.48
N ASP A 347 28.07 0.67 16.66
CA ASP A 347 27.02 -0.34 16.74
C ASP A 347 26.45 -0.73 15.36
N GLN A 348 26.95 -0.12 14.28
CA GLN A 348 26.56 -0.39 12.90
C GLN A 348 27.66 -1.14 12.14
N ILE A 349 27.26 -1.79 11.06
CA ILE A 349 28.17 -2.51 10.17
C ILE A 349 28.27 -1.74 8.86
N SER A 350 29.50 -1.41 8.43
CA SER A 350 29.71 -0.72 7.16
C SER A 350 29.15 -1.52 5.98
N PRO A 351 28.45 -0.88 5.02
CA PRO A 351 28.00 -1.53 3.78
C PRO A 351 29.15 -1.77 2.78
N GLY A 352 30.40 -1.42 3.11
CA GLY A 352 31.58 -1.64 2.27
C GLY A 352 32.15 -0.39 1.59
N GLY A 353 31.57 0.79 1.85
CA GLY A 353 32.06 2.08 1.33
C GLY A 353 33.26 2.64 2.10
N PRO A 354 33.64 3.91 1.85
CA PRO A 354 32.94 4.86 0.97
C PRO A 354 33.15 4.57 -0.52
N TRP A 355 32.18 4.98 -1.35
CA TRP A 355 32.30 4.99 -2.81
C TRP A 355 32.46 6.43 -3.27
N GLY A 356 33.71 6.88 -3.42
CA GLY A 356 34.02 8.29 -3.58
C GLY A 356 33.64 9.06 -2.31
N GLU A 357 32.71 10.00 -2.43
CA GLU A 357 32.23 10.80 -1.28
C GLU A 357 31.02 10.18 -0.57
N TYR A 358 30.45 9.09 -1.08
CA TYR A 358 29.20 8.50 -0.58
C TYR A 358 29.46 7.39 0.42
N GLN A 359 28.96 7.53 1.65
CA GLN A 359 29.06 6.51 2.70
C GLN A 359 27.99 5.41 2.55
N ILE A 360 26.82 5.78 2.01
CA ILE A 360 25.68 4.89 1.77
C ILE A 360 25.49 4.67 0.26
N PRO A 361 25.36 3.43 -0.22
CA PRO A 361 25.45 3.11 -1.65
C PRO A 361 24.18 3.47 -2.43
N PHE A 362 23.00 3.30 -1.84
CA PHE A 362 21.74 3.42 -2.56
C PHE A 362 20.96 4.66 -2.10
N LEU A 363 20.59 5.48 -3.08
CA LEU A 363 19.95 6.77 -2.84
C LEU A 363 18.57 6.76 -3.48
N PHE A 364 17.56 7.15 -2.72
CA PHE A 364 16.19 7.23 -3.20
C PHE A 364 15.61 8.63 -3.04
N ALA A 365 14.71 9.00 -3.95
CA ALA A 365 13.81 10.12 -3.76
C ALA A 365 12.39 9.70 -4.16
N THR A 366 11.39 10.03 -3.34
CA THR A 366 9.99 9.64 -3.56
C THR A 366 9.02 10.76 -3.19
N ASN A 367 7.87 10.78 -3.84
CA ASN A 367 6.71 11.58 -3.42
C ASN A 367 5.47 10.71 -3.16
N GLY A 368 5.65 9.38 -3.05
CA GLY A 368 4.57 8.42 -2.82
C GLY A 368 3.60 8.25 -4.00
N ARG A 369 3.78 8.93 -5.13
CA ARG A 369 2.98 8.68 -6.34
C ARG A 369 3.46 7.40 -7.03
N PRO A 370 2.57 6.61 -7.64
CA PRO A 370 2.98 5.51 -8.51
C PRO A 370 3.78 6.03 -9.71
N PHE A 371 4.64 5.17 -10.24
CA PHE A 371 5.42 5.49 -11.42
C PHE A 371 4.53 5.54 -12.66
N LEU A 372 4.62 6.65 -13.41
CA LEU A 372 3.97 6.81 -14.71
C LEU A 372 5.04 7.11 -15.75
N ARG A 373 5.21 6.22 -16.74
CA ARG A 373 6.27 6.35 -17.76
C ARG A 373 6.23 7.68 -18.51
N GLN A 374 5.03 8.22 -18.76
CA GLN A 374 4.83 9.51 -19.43
C GLN A 374 5.24 10.72 -18.55
N LEU A 375 5.30 10.54 -17.23
CA LEU A 375 5.59 11.57 -16.23
C LEU A 375 6.76 11.14 -15.32
N ALA A 376 7.72 10.40 -15.86
CA ALA A 376 8.78 9.75 -15.11
C ALA A 376 9.56 10.68 -14.18
N GLU A 377 9.69 11.96 -14.53
CA GLU A 377 10.40 12.97 -13.72
C GLU A 377 9.55 13.57 -12.57
N LYS A 378 8.22 13.42 -12.65
CA LYS A 378 7.26 14.01 -11.70
C LYS A 378 6.75 13.04 -10.64
N SER A 379 6.77 11.73 -10.91
CA SER A 379 6.20 10.71 -10.02
C SER A 379 7.08 9.47 -9.90
N GLY A 380 6.79 8.65 -8.88
CA GLY A 380 7.48 7.38 -8.64
C GLY A 380 8.66 7.48 -7.69
N ASN A 381 9.42 6.38 -7.65
CA ASN A 381 10.60 6.23 -6.81
C ASN A 381 11.85 6.40 -7.67
N TRP A 382 12.56 7.51 -7.49
CA TRP A 382 13.85 7.73 -8.13
C TRP A 382 14.94 7.01 -7.36
N PHE A 383 15.87 6.40 -8.09
CA PHE A 383 16.93 5.57 -7.54
C PHE A 383 18.27 5.88 -8.19
N LEU A 384 19.32 5.96 -7.37
CA LEU A 384 20.70 6.03 -7.79
C LEU A 384 21.53 5.02 -6.99
N ASP A 385 22.25 4.17 -7.70
CA ASP A 385 23.35 3.37 -7.16
C ASP A 385 24.64 4.19 -7.23
N ALA A 386 25.04 4.80 -6.10
CA ALA A 386 26.16 5.72 -6.02
C ALA A 386 27.54 5.04 -5.99
N ARG A 387 27.59 3.70 -6.06
CA ARG A 387 28.85 2.94 -6.02
C ARG A 387 29.73 3.14 -7.25
N ARG A 388 29.15 3.64 -8.34
CA ARG A 388 29.85 3.93 -9.60
C ARG A 388 29.45 5.31 -10.08
N GLU A 389 30.44 6.14 -10.44
CA GLU A 389 30.19 7.51 -10.92
C GLU A 389 29.40 7.56 -12.24
N VAL A 390 29.53 6.51 -13.06
CA VAL A 390 28.82 6.39 -14.34
C VAL A 390 27.33 6.05 -14.18
N ASN A 391 26.87 5.73 -12.97
CA ASN A 391 25.46 5.47 -12.72
C ASN A 391 24.70 6.81 -12.65
N HIS A 392 23.61 6.88 -13.39
CA HIS A 392 22.71 8.03 -13.37
C HIS A 392 21.42 7.71 -12.58
N PRO A 393 20.82 8.71 -11.90
CA PRO A 393 19.51 8.55 -11.30
C PRO A 393 18.48 8.11 -12.34
N ARG A 394 17.63 7.16 -11.97
CA ARG A 394 16.55 6.66 -12.83
C ARG A 394 15.30 6.39 -12.02
N PRO A 395 14.10 6.48 -12.62
CA PRO A 395 12.89 6.04 -11.95
C PRO A 395 12.86 4.51 -11.81
N LEU A 396 12.14 4.05 -10.78
CA LEU A 396 11.74 2.67 -10.57
C LEU A 396 10.22 2.55 -10.67
N GLU A 397 9.77 1.41 -11.17
CA GLU A 397 8.35 1.04 -11.15
C GLU A 397 7.88 0.78 -9.71
N ASP A 398 8.72 0.12 -8.92
CA ASP A 398 8.46 -0.26 -7.53
C ASP A 398 9.70 -0.16 -6.64
N TRP A 399 9.49 -0.25 -5.32
CA TRP A 399 10.56 -0.28 -4.33
C TRP A 399 11.39 -1.55 -4.41
N TYR A 400 12.69 -1.43 -4.14
CA TYR A 400 13.52 -2.61 -3.89
C TYR A 400 13.13 -3.26 -2.56
N THR A 401 13.02 -4.59 -2.56
CA THR A 401 12.91 -5.38 -1.33
C THR A 401 14.25 -5.41 -0.58
N PRO A 402 14.26 -5.73 0.74
CA PRO A 402 15.49 -5.89 1.51
C PRO A 402 16.48 -6.88 0.85
N LEU A 403 15.97 -8.05 0.43
CA LEU A 403 16.75 -9.05 -0.31
C LEU A 403 17.26 -8.51 -1.64
N GLY A 404 16.47 -7.69 -2.34
CA GLY A 404 16.84 -7.06 -3.60
C GLY A 404 18.05 -6.12 -3.45
N LEU A 405 18.06 -5.28 -2.40
CA LEU A 405 19.20 -4.40 -2.09
C LEU A 405 20.40 -5.20 -1.55
N GLU A 406 20.19 -6.20 -0.71
CA GLU A 406 21.26 -7.08 -0.21
C GLU A 406 22.04 -7.71 -1.38
N GLN A 407 21.30 -8.29 -2.32
CA GLN A 407 21.88 -8.91 -3.50
C GLN A 407 22.52 -7.87 -4.43
N LEU A 408 21.98 -6.65 -4.49
CA LEU A 408 22.54 -5.56 -5.29
C LEU A 408 23.87 -5.07 -4.75
N LEU A 409 23.99 -5.01 -3.42
CA LEU A 409 25.23 -4.68 -2.76
C LEU A 409 26.33 -5.70 -3.06
N LYS A 410 26.01 -7.00 -3.00
CA LYS A 410 26.96 -8.10 -3.26
C LYS A 410 27.44 -8.20 -4.71
N GLN A 411 26.88 -7.41 -5.62
CA GLN A 411 27.18 -7.54 -7.03
C GLN A 411 28.36 -6.67 -7.45
N GLU A 412 29.46 -7.32 -7.80
CA GLU A 412 30.67 -6.71 -8.35
C GLU A 412 30.62 -6.65 -9.88
N ILE A 413 30.06 -5.56 -10.42
CA ILE A 413 29.82 -5.43 -11.87
C ILE A 413 31.14 -5.39 -12.66
N ALA A 414 32.17 -4.72 -12.17
CA ALA A 414 33.44 -4.61 -12.87
C ALA A 414 34.13 -5.98 -13.02
N GLU A 415 34.18 -6.75 -11.94
CA GLU A 415 34.71 -8.12 -11.96
C GLU A 415 33.85 -9.05 -12.81
N ALA A 416 32.52 -8.87 -12.81
CA ALA A 416 31.62 -9.64 -13.66
C ALA A 416 31.83 -9.34 -15.15
N ASP A 417 32.02 -8.07 -15.52
CA ASP A 417 32.32 -7.65 -16.89
C ASP A 417 33.68 -8.21 -17.33
N GLN A 418 34.71 -8.21 -16.46
CA GLN A 418 36.00 -8.83 -16.73
C GLN A 418 35.88 -10.35 -16.93
N ARG A 419 35.18 -11.05 -16.03
CA ARG A 419 34.92 -12.49 -16.18
C ARG A 419 34.20 -12.82 -17.49
N LEU A 420 33.24 -12.00 -17.92
CA LEU A 420 32.56 -12.20 -19.22
C LEU A 420 33.50 -12.06 -20.40
N GLU A 421 34.42 -11.08 -20.36
CA GLU A 421 35.39 -10.85 -21.42
C GLU A 421 36.36 -12.03 -21.55
N GLU A 422 36.87 -12.53 -20.42
CA GLU A 422 37.83 -13.64 -20.33
C GLU A 422 37.19 -15.01 -20.61
N GLU A 423 35.92 -15.20 -20.27
CA GLU A 423 35.23 -16.48 -20.43
C GLU A 423 35.12 -16.89 -21.91
N SER A 424 35.67 -18.06 -22.28
CA SER A 424 35.55 -18.63 -23.64
C SER A 424 34.11 -18.98 -24.00
N LEU A 425 33.77 -18.99 -25.29
CA LEU A 425 32.47 -19.46 -25.80
C LEU A 425 32.51 -20.94 -26.26
N ASP A 426 33.65 -21.60 -26.15
CA ASP A 426 33.90 -22.87 -26.85
C ASP A 426 33.12 -24.06 -26.30
N TYR A 427 32.79 -24.03 -25.01
CA TYR A 427 31.92 -25.04 -24.41
C TYR A 427 30.47 -24.97 -24.92
N LEU A 428 30.04 -23.82 -25.48
CA LEU A 428 28.71 -23.66 -26.03
C LEU A 428 28.64 -24.14 -27.49
N PRO A 429 27.69 -25.03 -27.86
CA PRO A 429 27.51 -25.51 -29.23
C PRO A 429 26.78 -24.46 -30.11
N LEU A 430 27.44 -23.32 -30.31
CA LEU A 430 26.93 -22.13 -31.02
C LEU A 430 27.66 -21.89 -32.34
N ARG A 431 26.90 -21.48 -33.35
CA ARG A 431 27.41 -21.03 -34.66
C ARG A 431 28.05 -19.65 -34.55
N ASP A 432 28.92 -19.30 -35.49
CA ASP A 432 29.69 -18.05 -35.49
C ASP A 432 28.83 -16.78 -35.35
N TYR A 433 27.69 -16.73 -36.05
CA TYR A 433 26.78 -15.58 -35.95
C TYR A 433 26.12 -15.46 -34.57
N GLN A 434 25.87 -16.59 -33.89
CA GLN A 434 25.32 -16.60 -32.53
C GLN A 434 26.38 -16.14 -31.53
N ARG A 435 27.62 -16.62 -31.68
CA ARG A 435 28.78 -16.16 -30.89
C ARG A 435 28.99 -14.65 -31.05
N LYS A 436 28.96 -14.16 -32.30
CA LYS A 436 29.06 -12.72 -32.61
C LYS A 436 27.92 -11.92 -31.97
N ALA A 437 26.68 -12.41 -32.02
CA ALA A 437 25.54 -11.76 -31.39
C ALA A 437 25.73 -11.64 -29.86
N ILE A 438 26.10 -12.74 -29.19
CA ILE A 438 26.36 -12.76 -27.75
C ILE A 438 27.46 -11.75 -27.37
N ARG A 439 28.62 -11.81 -28.02
CA ARG A 439 29.72 -10.87 -27.74
C ARG A 439 29.34 -9.41 -27.96
N THR A 440 28.49 -9.13 -28.94
CA THR A 440 28.00 -7.77 -29.21
C THR A 440 27.09 -7.29 -28.08
N VAL A 441 26.19 -8.16 -27.60
CA VAL A 441 25.31 -7.86 -26.45
C VAL A 441 26.12 -7.68 -25.17
N GLU A 442 27.08 -8.54 -24.88
CA GLU A 442 27.98 -8.41 -23.71
C GLU A 442 28.73 -7.06 -23.72
N LYS A 443 29.31 -6.67 -24.85
CA LYS A 443 29.98 -5.36 -25.00
C LYS A 443 29.03 -4.18 -24.82
N ALA A 444 27.78 -4.31 -25.27
CA ALA A 444 26.77 -3.27 -25.07
C ALA A 444 26.35 -3.15 -23.60
N ILE A 445 26.19 -4.29 -22.91
CA ILE A 445 25.90 -4.37 -21.47
C ILE A 445 27.03 -3.74 -20.64
N ALA A 446 28.30 -4.03 -20.98
CA ALA A 446 29.47 -3.44 -20.32
C ALA A 446 29.52 -1.91 -20.49
N LYS A 447 29.03 -1.41 -21.63
CA LYS A 447 28.85 0.04 -21.91
C LYS A 447 27.60 0.65 -21.26
N GLY A 448 26.87 -0.10 -20.43
CA GLY A 448 25.70 0.39 -19.72
C GLY A 448 24.42 0.49 -20.57
N ARG A 449 24.37 -0.12 -21.76
CA ARG A 449 23.14 -0.14 -22.57
C ARG A 449 22.07 -1.00 -21.89
N GLN A 450 20.91 -0.42 -21.63
CA GLN A 450 19.79 -1.07 -20.94
C GLN A 450 18.78 -1.72 -21.88
N GLU A 451 18.61 -1.17 -23.08
CA GLU A 451 17.68 -1.66 -24.10
C GLU A 451 18.45 -2.04 -25.36
N MET A 452 18.18 -3.24 -25.89
CA MET A 452 18.88 -3.80 -27.05
C MET A 452 17.91 -4.65 -27.88
N LEU A 453 18.06 -4.60 -29.21
CA LEU A 453 17.32 -5.43 -30.16
C LEU A 453 18.27 -6.35 -30.92
N VAL A 454 18.00 -7.65 -30.89
CA VAL A 454 18.74 -8.66 -31.67
C VAL A 454 17.79 -9.27 -32.71
N ALA A 455 18.00 -8.92 -33.98
CA ALA A 455 17.20 -9.45 -35.08
C ALA A 455 17.81 -10.75 -35.63
N MET A 456 17.03 -11.83 -35.63
CA MET A 456 17.43 -13.15 -36.10
C MET A 456 16.28 -13.81 -36.87
N ALA A 457 16.57 -14.39 -38.03
CA ALA A 457 15.56 -15.10 -38.82
C ALA A 457 15.03 -16.34 -38.08
N THR A 458 13.79 -16.76 -38.37
CA THR A 458 13.22 -17.98 -37.80
C THR A 458 14.03 -19.21 -38.21
N GLY A 459 14.20 -20.18 -37.30
CA GLY A 459 15.05 -21.35 -37.53
C GLY A 459 16.55 -21.16 -37.29
N THR A 460 17.03 -19.93 -37.03
CA THR A 460 18.47 -19.66 -36.76
C THR A 460 18.89 -19.89 -35.30
N GLY A 461 18.07 -20.56 -34.50
CA GLY A 461 18.42 -20.90 -33.12
C GLY A 461 18.41 -19.71 -32.14
N LYS A 462 17.36 -18.88 -32.19
CA LYS A 462 17.14 -17.76 -31.24
C LYS A 462 17.22 -18.24 -29.78
N THR A 463 16.44 -19.26 -29.44
CA THR A 463 16.38 -19.80 -28.07
C THR A 463 17.74 -20.28 -27.59
N ARG A 464 18.49 -21.02 -28.42
CA ARG A 464 19.84 -21.49 -28.09
C ARG A 464 20.81 -20.32 -27.86
N THR A 465 20.70 -19.26 -28.66
CA THR A 465 21.51 -18.04 -28.50
C THR A 465 21.18 -17.33 -27.18
N CYS A 466 19.90 -17.20 -26.84
CA CYS A 466 19.47 -16.61 -25.57
C CYS A 466 19.92 -17.44 -24.37
N ILE A 467 19.80 -18.77 -24.41
CA ILE A 467 20.27 -19.66 -23.33
C ILE A 467 21.77 -19.47 -23.11
N GLY A 468 22.57 -19.47 -24.18
CA GLY A 468 24.02 -19.24 -24.09
C GLY A 468 24.38 -17.88 -23.49
N LEU A 469 23.67 -16.81 -23.89
CA LEU A 469 23.83 -15.47 -23.31
C LEU A 469 23.48 -15.46 -21.83
N ILE A 470 22.29 -15.95 -21.46
CA ILE A 470 21.77 -15.96 -20.08
C ILE A 470 22.72 -16.75 -19.18
N TYR A 471 23.16 -17.92 -19.61
CA TYR A 471 24.13 -18.73 -18.89
C TYR A 471 25.40 -17.95 -18.54
N ARG A 472 25.99 -17.26 -19.52
CA ARG A 472 27.21 -16.47 -19.31
C ARG A 472 26.98 -15.30 -18.36
N LEU A 473 25.88 -14.58 -18.54
CA LEU A 473 25.51 -13.45 -17.70
C LEU A 473 25.28 -13.86 -16.24
N ILE A 474 24.77 -15.08 -16.00
CA ILE A 474 24.56 -15.60 -14.63
C ILE A 474 25.85 -16.19 -14.06
N LYS A 475 26.60 -17.00 -14.84
CA LYS A 475 27.88 -17.60 -14.41
C LYS A 475 28.91 -16.54 -13.99
N SER A 476 28.99 -15.45 -14.74
CA SER A 476 29.85 -14.31 -14.43
C SER A 476 29.35 -13.44 -13.27
N GLY A 477 28.14 -13.67 -12.75
CA GLY A 477 27.52 -12.81 -11.75
C GLY A 477 27.08 -11.44 -12.30
N ARG A 478 27.07 -11.23 -13.62
CA ARG A 478 26.67 -9.97 -14.24
C ARG A 478 25.18 -9.70 -14.14
N PHE A 479 24.37 -10.76 -14.08
CA PHE A 479 22.95 -10.72 -13.76
C PHE A 479 22.65 -11.79 -12.70
N ARG A 480 21.80 -11.44 -11.75
CA ARG A 480 21.39 -12.39 -10.69
C ARG A 480 20.17 -13.21 -11.09
N ARG A 481 19.27 -12.59 -11.86
CA ARG A 481 18.00 -13.16 -12.29
C ARG A 481 17.65 -12.67 -13.68
N VAL A 482 16.94 -13.51 -14.43
CA VAL A 482 16.42 -13.20 -15.75
C VAL A 482 14.95 -13.61 -15.83
N LEU A 483 14.11 -12.67 -16.28
CA LEU A 483 12.74 -12.95 -16.67
C LEU A 483 12.72 -13.23 -18.18
N PHE A 484 12.34 -14.43 -18.59
CA PHE A 484 12.25 -14.84 -19.98
C PHE A 484 10.79 -14.79 -20.44
N LEU A 485 10.45 -13.78 -21.23
CA LEU A 485 9.08 -13.52 -21.67
C LEU A 485 8.76 -14.16 -23.03
N VAL A 486 7.60 -14.79 -23.11
CA VAL A 486 7.05 -15.37 -24.35
C VAL A 486 5.63 -14.87 -24.61
N ASP A 487 5.18 -14.96 -25.86
CA ASP A 487 3.82 -14.54 -26.24
C ASP A 487 2.75 -15.51 -25.71
N ARG A 488 2.94 -16.82 -25.87
CA ARG A 488 1.94 -17.86 -25.59
C ARG A 488 2.50 -19.02 -24.79
N SER A 489 1.62 -19.72 -24.06
CA SER A 489 2.00 -20.82 -23.17
C SER A 489 2.77 -21.94 -23.88
N ALA A 490 2.38 -22.31 -25.10
CA ALA A 490 3.09 -23.34 -25.88
C ALA A 490 4.55 -22.97 -26.16
N LEU A 491 4.84 -21.68 -26.43
CA LEU A 491 6.22 -21.20 -26.59
C LEU A 491 6.98 -21.18 -25.27
N GLY A 492 6.27 -20.96 -24.15
CA GLY A 492 6.83 -21.02 -22.81
C GLY A 492 7.27 -22.44 -22.44
N THR A 493 6.42 -23.44 -22.70
CA THR A 493 6.77 -24.86 -22.53
C THR A 493 7.97 -25.23 -23.40
N GLN A 494 7.96 -24.89 -24.69
CA GLN A 494 9.12 -25.13 -25.58
C GLN A 494 10.41 -24.47 -25.10
N SER A 495 10.30 -23.28 -24.51
CA SER A 495 11.45 -22.57 -23.95
C SER A 495 11.95 -23.30 -22.70
N ALA A 496 11.06 -23.71 -21.79
CA ALA A 496 11.40 -24.48 -20.60
C ALA A 496 12.11 -25.80 -20.96
N ASP A 497 11.56 -26.54 -21.93
CA ASP A 497 12.20 -27.76 -22.45
C ASP A 497 13.59 -27.47 -23.02
N SER A 498 13.75 -26.36 -23.75
CA SER A 498 15.07 -25.95 -24.26
C SER A 498 16.08 -25.67 -23.14
N PHE A 499 15.65 -25.11 -22.00
CA PHE A 499 16.53 -24.89 -20.83
C PHE A 499 16.93 -26.21 -20.14
N LYS A 500 16.12 -27.27 -20.26
CA LYS A 500 16.39 -28.62 -19.72
C LYS A 500 17.18 -29.52 -20.67
N ASP A 501 17.05 -29.30 -21.97
CA ASP A 501 17.63 -30.20 -22.98
C ASP A 501 19.00 -29.72 -23.47
N VAL A 502 19.16 -28.42 -23.72
CA VAL A 502 20.39 -27.88 -24.31
C VAL A 502 21.56 -28.04 -23.34
N ARG A 503 22.50 -28.92 -23.71
CA ARG A 503 23.75 -29.11 -22.95
C ARG A 503 24.69 -27.93 -23.17
N ILE A 504 25.23 -27.42 -22.07
CA ILE A 504 26.03 -26.20 -22.03
C ILE A 504 27.45 -26.54 -21.57
N GLU A 505 27.62 -26.90 -20.31
CA GLU A 505 28.93 -27.15 -19.70
C GLU A 505 28.90 -28.51 -19.01
N ASN A 506 29.97 -29.29 -19.13
CA ASN A 506 30.09 -30.61 -18.49
C ASN A 506 28.90 -31.56 -18.76
N LEU A 507 28.29 -31.49 -19.95
CA LEU A 507 27.08 -32.22 -20.34
C LEU A 507 25.84 -31.95 -19.47
N GLN A 508 25.87 -30.90 -18.65
CA GLN A 508 24.73 -30.41 -17.90
C GLN A 508 23.97 -29.37 -18.72
N SER A 509 22.64 -29.38 -18.58
CA SER A 509 21.78 -28.32 -19.09
C SER A 509 21.80 -27.10 -18.17
N PHE A 510 21.14 -26.01 -18.59
CA PHE A 510 20.98 -24.86 -17.71
C PHE A 510 20.19 -25.23 -16.45
N ALA A 511 19.10 -25.98 -16.62
CA ALA A 511 18.20 -26.38 -15.52
C ALA A 511 18.86 -27.37 -14.55
N ASP A 512 19.92 -28.08 -14.98
CA ASP A 512 20.72 -28.93 -14.08
C ASP A 512 21.67 -28.11 -13.18
N ILE A 513 22.05 -26.91 -13.62
CA ILE A 513 23.03 -26.05 -12.93
C ILE A 513 22.33 -24.98 -12.08
N TYR A 514 21.20 -24.45 -12.57
CA TYR A 514 20.50 -23.32 -11.97
C TYR A 514 18.99 -23.58 -11.88
N ASP A 515 18.35 -23.06 -10.83
CA ASP A 515 16.90 -23.13 -10.66
C ASP A 515 16.18 -22.29 -11.73
N VAL A 516 15.28 -22.95 -12.47
CA VAL A 516 14.44 -22.38 -13.53
C VAL A 516 12.98 -22.58 -13.15
N LYS A 517 12.23 -21.49 -13.04
CA LYS A 517 10.79 -21.49 -12.79
C LYS A 517 10.01 -21.40 -14.10
N GLU A 518 8.93 -22.16 -14.18
CA GLU A 518 8.09 -22.31 -15.37
C GLU A 518 6.78 -21.51 -15.25
N LEU A 519 5.91 -21.63 -16.25
CA LEU A 519 4.65 -20.87 -16.33
C LEU A 519 3.72 -21.09 -15.13
N GLY A 520 3.77 -22.29 -14.51
CA GLY A 520 2.96 -22.65 -13.35
C GLY A 520 3.43 -21.99 -12.05
N ASP A 521 4.69 -21.57 -11.97
CA ASP A 521 5.27 -20.98 -10.78
C ASP A 521 4.87 -19.52 -10.66
N LEU A 522 4.15 -19.17 -9.60
CA LEU A 522 3.63 -17.82 -9.40
C LEU A 522 4.71 -16.84 -8.92
N ARG A 523 5.61 -17.29 -8.05
CA ARG A 523 6.64 -16.44 -7.41
C ARG A 523 8.02 -17.12 -7.50
N PRO A 524 9.07 -16.38 -7.88
CA PRO A 524 10.43 -16.91 -7.84
C PRO A 524 10.93 -17.08 -6.41
N GLU A 525 11.72 -18.11 -6.15
CA GLU A 525 12.39 -18.34 -4.88
C GLU A 525 13.69 -17.52 -4.78
N LYS A 526 14.41 -17.60 -3.65
CA LYS A 526 15.69 -16.91 -3.46
C LYS A 526 16.73 -17.37 -4.49
N GLU A 527 16.80 -18.67 -4.75
CA GLU A 527 17.81 -19.29 -5.61
C GLU A 527 17.46 -19.27 -7.10
N THR A 528 16.19 -18.98 -7.45
CA THR A 528 15.72 -18.89 -8.84
C THR A 528 16.57 -17.92 -9.66
N LYS A 529 17.13 -18.42 -10.76
CA LYS A 529 17.96 -17.66 -11.70
C LYS A 529 17.20 -17.26 -12.96
N VAL A 530 16.30 -18.12 -13.44
CA VAL A 530 15.47 -17.83 -14.61
C VAL A 530 14.01 -18.10 -14.28
N HIS A 531 13.12 -17.19 -14.67
CA HIS A 531 11.68 -17.40 -14.61
C HIS A 531 11.10 -17.20 -16.00
N ILE A 532 10.44 -18.23 -16.52
CA ILE A 532 9.76 -18.19 -17.81
C ILE A 532 8.31 -17.80 -17.58
N ALA A 533 7.83 -16.75 -18.26
CA ALA A 533 6.46 -16.26 -18.13
C ALA A 533 5.89 -15.83 -19.48
N THR A 534 4.57 -15.90 -19.64
CA THR A 534 3.90 -15.21 -20.74
C THR A 534 3.77 -13.73 -20.44
N VAL A 535 3.71 -12.89 -21.47
CA VAL A 535 3.42 -11.44 -21.31
C VAL A 535 2.10 -11.25 -20.54
N GLN A 536 1.05 -11.99 -20.91
CA GLN A 536 -0.25 -11.96 -20.24
C GLN A 536 -0.16 -12.40 -18.77
N GLY A 537 0.61 -13.46 -18.48
CA GLY A 537 0.82 -13.95 -17.12
C GLY A 537 1.56 -12.94 -16.25
N MET A 538 2.59 -12.29 -16.79
CA MET A 538 3.31 -11.21 -16.12
C MET A 538 2.38 -10.03 -15.81
N VAL A 539 1.64 -9.54 -16.80
CA VAL A 539 0.69 -8.43 -16.60
C VAL A 539 -0.35 -8.77 -15.54
N LYS A 540 -0.89 -9.99 -15.57
CA LYS A 540 -1.87 -10.43 -14.57
C LYS A 540 -1.29 -10.40 -13.15
N ARG A 541 -0.03 -10.80 -12.97
CA ARG A 541 0.64 -10.84 -11.65
C ARG A 541 1.02 -9.47 -11.10
N ILE A 542 1.17 -8.46 -11.96
CA ILE A 542 1.54 -7.10 -11.57
C ILE A 542 0.29 -6.23 -11.31
N LEU A 543 -0.76 -6.40 -12.13
CA LEU A 543 -1.93 -5.53 -12.11
C LEU A 543 -3.13 -6.05 -11.28
N TYR A 544 -3.19 -7.35 -10.99
CA TYR A 544 -4.29 -8.00 -10.26
C TYR A 544 -3.75 -8.78 -9.06
#